data_AF-A0AAD7BER8-F1
#
_entry.id   AF-A0AAD7BER8-F1
#
_cell.length_a   1.000
_cell.length_b   1.000
_cell.length_c   1.000
_cell.angle_alpha   90.00
_cell.angle_beta   90.00
_cell.angle_gamma   90.00
#
_symmetry.space_group_name_H-M   'P 1'
#
loop_
_entity.id
_entity.type
_entity.pdbx_description
1 polymer ?
#
loop_
_entity_poly.entity_id
_entity_poly.type
_entity_poly.pdbx_seq_one_letter_code
_entity_poly.pdbx_strand_id
1 'polypeptide(L)'
;MNDPGLDKPLQDTYKSAEHHLKERLPDGGKTGSIKAHGVREKFRQEIQDDDEEEEVGYFQPKRWWFTSTAFPLVAGTFGPLANLFSVCALSQTWREYDADGSGISDPRWLNAVTGLSLAMSLIANVVLLANFGHLLRYSIAQPLTIGLWYISAILLIIPLGLTHTALGLPGAAAYELSQAYYYAIISCAIYMILPTLLVANAMGAYVYHAYPPSFNALTVPQRTLMLQTIVYVLYLAAGAGVFAHVEGWNYLDGVYWADYTLLTIGLGSDFPPKTHTGRGLLIPFAVGGVMLLGLVIGSIRGLVLERGKIKVIRRTVELERQKWIARMDEPDAAWKKEEWEIMRAIQRRAETIR
;
A
#
# COMPACT_ATOMS: atom_id res chain seq x y z
N MET A 1 5.80 -37.61 -32.91
CA MET A 1 7.18 -37.04 -32.95
C MET A 1 7.07 -35.58 -32.60
N ASN A 2 7.93 -35.11 -31.69
CA ASN A 2 8.02 -33.79 -31.04
C ASN A 2 7.09 -33.54 -29.84
N ASP A 3 7.45 -34.17 -28.72
CA ASP A 3 7.34 -33.58 -27.39
C ASP A 3 8.35 -32.42 -27.29
N PRO A 4 7.92 -31.16 -27.12
CA PRO A 4 8.86 -30.06 -26.98
C PRO A 4 9.35 -30.10 -25.54
N GLY A 5 10.54 -30.68 -25.32
CA GLY A 5 11.15 -30.95 -24.00
C GLY A 5 11.36 -29.73 -23.09
N LEU A 6 10.26 -29.13 -22.64
CA LEU A 6 10.15 -28.00 -21.73
C LEU A 6 10.14 -28.44 -20.26
N ASP A 7 10.01 -29.74 -19.98
CA ASP A 7 9.98 -30.28 -18.63
C ASP A 7 11.35 -30.17 -17.93
N LYS A 8 12.45 -30.31 -18.66
CA LYS A 8 13.81 -30.17 -18.10
C LYS A 8 14.12 -28.72 -17.69
N PRO A 9 13.94 -27.70 -18.55
CA PRO A 9 14.13 -26.30 -18.15
C PRO A 9 13.26 -25.88 -16.97
N LEU A 10 12.01 -26.34 -16.92
CA LEU A 10 11.08 -26.03 -15.82
C LEU A 10 11.47 -26.75 -14.52
N GLN A 11 11.88 -28.02 -14.58
CA GLN A 11 12.41 -28.73 -13.41
C GLN A 11 13.72 -28.12 -12.91
N ASP A 12 14.61 -27.71 -13.80
CA ASP A 12 15.89 -27.11 -13.42
C ASP A 12 15.68 -25.72 -12.82
N THR A 13 14.72 -24.96 -13.33
CA THR A 13 14.30 -23.67 -12.73
C THR A 13 13.66 -23.87 -11.37
N TYR A 14 12.82 -24.90 -11.21
CA TYR A 14 12.19 -25.25 -9.94
C TYR A 14 13.22 -25.71 -8.89
N LYS A 15 14.16 -26.59 -9.27
CA LYS A 15 15.24 -27.06 -8.39
C LYS A 15 16.21 -25.96 -8.02
N SER A 16 16.52 -25.04 -8.95
CA SER A 16 17.35 -23.87 -8.68
C SER A 16 16.66 -22.89 -7.73
N ALA A 17 15.36 -22.65 -7.92
CA ALA A 17 14.55 -21.85 -6.99
C ALA A 17 14.46 -22.50 -5.59
N GLU A 18 14.30 -23.83 -5.52
CA GLU A 18 14.29 -24.59 -4.28
C GLU A 18 15.64 -24.53 -3.54
N HIS A 19 16.75 -24.62 -4.29
CA HIS A 19 18.10 -24.50 -3.75
C HIS A 19 18.36 -23.10 -3.19
N HIS A 20 17.99 -22.04 -3.92
CA HIS A 20 18.10 -20.66 -3.45
C HIS A 20 17.19 -20.34 -2.25
N LEU A 21 16.04 -21.02 -2.15
CA LEU A 21 15.16 -20.93 -0.98
C LEU A 21 15.74 -21.66 0.24
N LYS A 22 16.43 -22.78 0.03
CA LYS A 22 17.14 -23.51 1.09
C LYS A 22 18.37 -22.77 1.61
N GLU A 23 19.15 -22.11 0.75
CA GLU A 23 20.29 -21.27 1.16
C GLU A 23 19.88 -20.00 1.93
N ARG A 24 18.66 -19.48 1.70
CA ARG A 24 18.11 -18.33 2.44
C ARG A 24 17.55 -18.69 3.83
N LEU A 25 17.46 -19.98 4.15
CA LEU A 25 17.17 -20.45 5.49
C LEU A 25 18.50 -20.65 6.21
N PRO A 26 18.79 -19.94 7.32
CA PRO A 26 20.06 -20.08 8.01
C PRO A 26 20.20 -21.51 8.54
N ASP A 27 21.28 -22.17 8.13
CA ASP A 27 21.63 -23.53 8.50
C ASP A 27 21.78 -23.67 10.02
N GLY A 28 21.38 -24.84 10.51
CA GLY A 28 21.29 -25.17 11.93
C GLY A 28 22.58 -24.96 12.71
N GLY A 29 22.70 -23.78 13.33
CA GLY A 29 23.59 -23.52 14.45
C GLY A 29 22.81 -23.64 15.76
N LYS A 30 23.05 -24.71 16.52
CA LYS A 30 22.60 -24.86 17.91
C LYS A 30 22.98 -23.60 18.67
N THR A 31 22.00 -22.84 19.19
CA THR A 31 21.85 -22.37 20.58
C THR A 31 20.79 -21.25 20.60
N GLY A 32 19.64 -21.50 21.26
CA GLY A 32 18.67 -20.48 21.65
C GLY A 32 17.41 -20.36 20.77
N SER A 33 16.51 -21.35 20.74
CA SER A 33 15.29 -21.27 19.91
C SER A 33 14.08 -22.00 20.50
N ILE A 34 13.47 -21.44 21.55
CA ILE A 34 12.07 -21.77 21.90
C ILE A 34 11.14 -20.66 21.40
N LYS A 35 11.58 -19.38 21.41
CA LYS A 35 10.81 -18.26 20.86
C LYS A 35 10.76 -18.24 19.32
N ALA A 36 11.84 -18.59 18.64
CA ALA A 36 11.87 -18.56 17.17
C ALA A 36 11.08 -19.70 16.52
N HIS A 37 10.90 -20.84 17.21
CA HIS A 37 10.07 -21.94 16.70
C HIS A 37 8.58 -21.58 16.67
N GLY A 38 8.07 -20.90 17.72
CA GLY A 38 6.68 -20.47 17.77
C GLY A 38 6.33 -19.36 16.77
N VAL A 39 7.29 -18.48 16.46
CA VAL A 39 7.11 -17.46 15.40
C VAL A 39 7.04 -18.11 14.02
N ARG A 40 7.88 -19.12 13.77
CA ARG A 40 7.92 -19.85 12.50
C ARG A 40 6.65 -20.65 12.24
N GLU A 41 6.08 -21.26 13.27
CA GLU A 41 4.85 -22.05 13.18
C GLU A 41 3.61 -21.17 12.99
N LYS A 42 3.53 -20.04 13.70
CA LYS A 42 2.53 -19.00 13.46
C LYS A 42 2.59 -18.45 12.03
N PHE A 43 3.80 -18.14 11.55
CA PHE A 43 3.97 -17.62 10.19
C PHE A 43 3.58 -18.64 9.11
N ARG A 44 3.81 -19.95 9.36
CA ARG A 44 3.37 -21.01 8.46
C ARG A 44 1.85 -21.17 8.45
N GLN A 45 1.21 -21.11 9.61
CA GLN A 45 -0.25 -21.10 9.71
C GLN A 45 -0.85 -19.88 9.01
N GLU A 46 -0.26 -18.70 9.19
CA GLU A 46 -0.70 -17.46 8.53
C GLU A 46 -0.61 -17.55 7.00
N ILE A 47 0.45 -18.15 6.45
CA ILE A 47 0.55 -18.40 5.00
C ILE A 47 -0.55 -19.37 4.53
N GLN A 48 -0.79 -20.44 5.29
CA GLN A 48 -1.78 -21.45 4.91
C GLN A 48 -3.21 -20.89 4.97
N ASP A 49 -3.53 -20.10 6.00
CA ASP A 49 -4.81 -19.40 6.11
C ASP A 49 -5.00 -18.40 4.96
N ASP A 50 -3.94 -17.68 4.58
CA ASP A 50 -3.97 -16.74 3.45
C ASP A 50 -4.19 -17.44 2.10
N ASP A 51 -3.56 -18.60 1.87
CA ASP A 51 -3.76 -19.42 0.67
C ASP A 51 -5.22 -19.91 0.58
N GLU A 52 -5.80 -20.38 1.69
CA GLU A 52 -7.20 -20.81 1.78
C GLU A 52 -8.19 -19.67 1.52
N GLU A 53 -7.88 -18.45 1.96
CA GLU A 53 -8.73 -17.28 1.77
C GLU A 53 -8.58 -16.64 0.38
N GLU A 54 -7.40 -16.75 -0.26
CA GLU A 54 -7.19 -16.38 -1.66
C GLU A 54 -8.07 -17.23 -2.60
N GLU A 55 -8.26 -18.52 -2.29
CA GLU A 55 -9.22 -19.40 -2.98
C GLU A 55 -10.69 -18.95 -2.79
N VAL A 56 -11.06 -18.38 -1.65
CA VAL A 56 -12.41 -17.81 -1.46
C VAL A 56 -12.58 -16.54 -2.31
N GLY A 57 -11.53 -15.74 -2.47
CA GLY A 57 -11.49 -14.61 -3.38
C GLY A 57 -11.58 -15.01 -4.86
N TYR A 58 -11.08 -16.20 -5.22
CA TYR A 58 -11.02 -16.74 -6.59
C TYR A 58 -12.41 -16.94 -7.24
N PHE A 59 -13.44 -17.24 -6.43
CA PHE A 59 -14.82 -17.45 -6.89
C PHE A 59 -15.69 -16.18 -6.90
N GLN A 60 -15.18 -15.04 -6.44
CA GLN A 60 -15.96 -13.80 -6.44
C GLN A 60 -16.11 -13.23 -7.86
N PRO A 61 -17.30 -12.74 -8.24
CA PRO A 61 -17.49 -12.04 -9.50
C PRO A 61 -16.45 -10.92 -9.64
N LYS A 62 -15.83 -10.76 -10.82
CA LYS A 62 -14.74 -9.80 -11.11
C LYS A 62 -14.98 -8.36 -10.57
N ARG A 63 -16.24 -7.96 -10.39
CA ARG A 63 -16.65 -6.66 -9.82
C ARG A 63 -16.39 -6.55 -8.31
N TRP A 64 -16.63 -7.60 -7.54
CA TRP A 64 -16.52 -7.56 -6.09
C TRP A 64 -15.08 -7.67 -5.60
N TRP A 65 -14.21 -8.36 -6.35
CA TRP A 65 -12.78 -8.42 -6.04
C TRP A 65 -12.12 -7.04 -5.95
N PHE A 66 -12.46 -6.12 -6.85
CA PHE A 66 -11.90 -4.77 -6.82
C PHE A 66 -12.25 -4.05 -5.51
N THR A 67 -13.49 -4.22 -5.05
CA THR A 67 -13.96 -3.62 -3.81
C THR A 67 -13.38 -4.30 -2.56
N SER A 68 -13.20 -5.62 -2.57
CA SER A 68 -12.72 -6.38 -1.41
C SER A 68 -11.20 -6.32 -1.22
N THR A 69 -10.43 -6.25 -2.31
CA THR A 69 -8.96 -6.34 -2.28
C THR A 69 -8.27 -5.03 -2.65
N ALA A 70 -8.67 -4.39 -3.74
CA ALA A 70 -7.94 -3.21 -4.25
C ALA A 70 -8.18 -1.96 -3.40
N PHE A 71 -9.42 -1.72 -2.95
CA PHE A 71 -9.74 -0.55 -2.12
C PHE A 71 -9.01 -0.52 -0.78
N PRO A 72 -9.00 -1.60 0.02
CA PRO A 72 -8.26 -1.60 1.28
C PRO A 72 -6.75 -1.47 1.08
N LEU A 73 -6.21 -2.10 0.02
CA LEU A 73 -4.79 -1.99 -0.31
C LEU A 73 -4.39 -0.55 -0.69
N VAL A 74 -5.20 0.12 -1.51
CA VAL A 74 -4.98 1.53 -1.86
C VAL A 74 -5.09 2.42 -0.62
N ALA A 75 -6.10 2.21 0.23
CA ALA A 75 -6.24 2.93 1.48
C ALA A 75 -5.02 2.74 2.40
N GLY A 76 -4.54 1.51 2.54
CA GLY A 76 -3.41 1.17 3.37
C GLY A 76 -2.06 1.70 2.89
N THR A 77 -1.88 1.85 1.58
CA THR A 77 -0.62 2.32 0.96
C THR A 77 -0.56 3.84 0.80
N PHE A 78 -1.68 4.47 0.44
CA PHE A 78 -1.75 5.92 0.26
C PHE A 78 -2.11 6.69 1.55
N GLY A 79 -2.69 6.02 2.55
CA GLY A 79 -2.99 6.62 3.85
C GLY A 79 -1.77 7.27 4.54
N PRO A 80 -0.61 6.59 4.64
CA PRO A 80 0.61 7.18 5.19
C PRO A 80 1.13 8.36 4.36
N LEU A 81 1.05 8.26 3.04
CA LEU A 81 1.46 9.33 2.12
C LEU A 81 0.61 10.59 2.30
N ALA A 82 -0.70 10.44 2.53
CA ALA A 82 -1.58 11.56 2.85
C ALA A 82 -1.14 12.29 4.13
N ASN A 83 -0.73 11.54 5.17
CA ASN A 83 -0.20 12.14 6.39
C ASN A 83 1.12 12.87 6.16
N LEU A 84 2.00 12.37 5.27
CA LEU A 84 3.20 13.10 4.90
C LEU A 84 2.84 14.45 4.28
N PHE A 85 1.91 14.50 3.32
CA PHE A 85 1.46 15.77 2.74
C PHE A 85 0.81 16.69 3.78
N SER A 86 0.06 16.14 4.73
CA SER A 86 -0.49 16.93 5.83
C SER A 86 0.60 17.48 6.77
N VAL A 87 1.69 16.74 7.01
CA VAL A 87 2.88 17.24 7.73
C VAL A 87 3.56 18.34 6.92
N CYS A 88 3.74 18.16 5.61
CA CYS A 88 4.28 19.18 4.72
C CYS A 88 3.46 20.49 4.79
N ALA A 89 2.13 20.38 4.79
CA ALA A 89 1.22 21.50 4.93
C ALA A 89 1.35 22.28 6.26
N LEU A 90 1.80 21.62 7.33
CA LEU A 90 2.02 22.25 8.64
C LEU A 90 3.44 22.79 8.82
N SER A 91 4.38 22.32 8.02
CA SER A 91 5.81 22.59 8.21
C SER A 91 6.23 24.00 7.82
N GLN A 92 5.46 24.66 6.95
CA GLN A 92 5.73 25.99 6.44
C GLN A 92 4.45 26.82 6.35
N THR A 93 4.64 28.14 6.19
CA THR A 93 3.54 29.10 6.05
C THR A 93 2.86 28.98 4.70
N TRP A 94 1.54 29.08 4.66
CA TRP A 94 0.73 28.91 3.47
C TRP A 94 0.87 30.05 2.45
N ARG A 95 1.34 31.22 2.90
CA ARG A 95 1.48 32.42 2.07
C ARG A 95 2.93 32.89 2.10
N GLU A 96 3.42 33.37 0.97
CA GLU A 96 4.77 33.91 0.78
C GLU A 96 4.71 35.26 0.07
N TYR A 97 5.65 36.15 0.36
CA TYR A 97 5.79 37.43 -0.34
C TYR A 97 6.42 37.24 -1.72
N ASP A 98 5.84 37.84 -2.75
CA ASP A 98 6.29 37.73 -4.15
C ASP A 98 7.72 38.26 -4.37
N ALA A 99 8.11 39.31 -3.62
CA ALA A 99 9.42 39.97 -3.79
C ALA A 99 10.62 39.10 -3.38
N ASP A 100 10.51 38.38 -2.26
CA ASP A 100 11.65 37.70 -1.61
C ASP A 100 11.37 36.23 -1.26
N GLY A 101 10.17 35.72 -1.54
CA GLY A 101 9.74 34.36 -1.17
C GLY A 101 9.65 34.11 0.34
N SER A 102 9.67 35.18 1.15
CA SER A 102 9.64 35.05 2.61
C SER A 102 8.23 34.69 3.10
N GLY A 103 8.15 33.74 4.03
CA GLY A 103 6.90 33.22 4.56
C GLY A 103 6.14 34.23 5.43
N ILE A 104 4.82 34.34 5.20
CA ILE A 104 3.90 35.17 5.98
C ILE A 104 3.31 34.32 7.09
N SER A 105 3.56 34.70 8.35
CA SER A 105 3.09 33.93 9.51
C SER A 105 1.59 33.66 9.45
N ASP A 106 1.22 32.39 9.56
CA ASP A 106 -0.18 31.98 9.57
C ASP A 106 -0.84 32.18 10.93
N PRO A 107 -2.15 32.47 10.96
CA PRO A 107 -2.88 32.57 12.21
C PRO A 107 -2.88 31.26 12.99
N ARG A 108 -2.86 31.36 14.31
CA ARG A 108 -2.85 30.20 15.21
C ARG A 108 -4.04 29.25 15.01
N TRP A 109 -5.21 29.77 14.64
CA TRP A 109 -6.39 28.95 14.38
C TRP A 109 -6.19 28.02 13.18
N LEU A 110 -5.48 28.47 12.15
CA LEU A 110 -5.20 27.67 10.94
C LEU A 110 -4.30 26.49 11.32
N ASN A 111 -3.19 26.77 12.00
CA ASN A 111 -2.26 25.72 12.45
C ASN A 111 -2.91 24.74 13.44
N ALA A 112 -3.79 25.23 14.33
CA ALA A 112 -4.51 24.37 15.27
C ALA A 112 -5.48 23.41 14.54
N VAL A 113 -6.24 23.91 13.57
CA VAL A 113 -7.19 23.09 12.80
C VAL A 113 -6.48 22.09 11.92
N THR A 114 -5.44 22.50 11.19
CA THR A 114 -4.63 21.61 10.35
C THR A 114 -3.90 20.56 11.20
N GLY A 115 -3.39 20.93 12.39
CA GLY A 115 -2.79 20.01 13.35
C GLY A 115 -3.77 18.99 13.91
N LEU A 116 -5.01 19.42 14.22
CA LEU A 116 -6.07 18.51 14.66
C LEU A 116 -6.46 17.53 13.54
N SER A 117 -6.56 17.99 12.30
CA SER A 117 -6.77 17.13 11.13
C SER A 117 -5.69 16.06 11.02
N LEU A 118 -4.42 16.43 11.10
CA LEU A 118 -3.30 15.49 11.05
C LEU A 118 -3.41 14.45 12.18
N ALA A 119 -3.71 14.88 13.41
CA ALA A 119 -3.87 13.98 14.54
C ALA A 119 -4.98 12.95 14.31
N MET A 120 -6.15 13.38 13.82
CA MET A 120 -7.26 12.48 13.49
C MET A 120 -6.87 11.47 12.41
N SER A 121 -6.15 11.91 11.38
CA SER A 121 -5.69 11.00 10.32
C SER A 121 -4.58 10.05 10.75
N LEU A 122 -3.69 10.45 11.66
CA LEU A 122 -2.71 9.55 12.26
C LEU A 122 -3.41 8.45 13.05
N ILE A 123 -4.42 8.79 13.84
CA ILE A 123 -5.24 7.80 14.56
C ILE A 123 -5.95 6.88 13.56
N ALA A 124 -6.51 7.43 12.47
CA ALA A 124 -7.17 6.63 11.43
C ALA A 124 -6.22 5.59 10.80
N ASN A 125 -4.98 5.98 10.49
CA ASN A 125 -3.95 5.09 9.96
C ASN A 125 -3.53 4.01 10.95
N VAL A 126 -3.40 4.36 12.24
CA VAL A 126 -3.10 3.37 13.30
C VAL A 126 -4.23 2.38 13.47
N VAL A 127 -5.49 2.83 13.49
CA VAL A 127 -6.68 1.98 13.57
C VAL A 127 -6.76 1.06 12.35
N LEU A 128 -6.50 1.60 11.16
CA LEU A 128 -6.49 0.84 9.91
C LEU A 128 -5.40 -0.25 9.93
N LEU A 129 -4.18 0.11 10.36
CA LEU A 129 -3.09 -0.85 10.49
C LEU A 129 -3.39 -1.92 11.54
N ALA A 130 -3.97 -1.53 12.68
CA ALA A 130 -4.37 -2.46 13.73
C ALA A 130 -5.49 -3.41 13.26
N ASN A 131 -6.37 -2.97 12.36
CA ASN A 131 -7.36 -3.83 11.70
C ASN A 131 -6.65 -4.90 10.85
N PHE A 132 -5.69 -4.49 10.02
CA PHE A 132 -4.94 -5.41 9.17
C PHE A 132 -4.01 -6.35 9.95
N GLY A 133 -3.48 -5.92 11.09
CA GLY A 133 -2.73 -6.77 12.01
C GLY A 133 -3.61 -7.68 12.89
N HIS A 134 -4.91 -7.78 12.61
CA HIS A 134 -5.92 -8.50 13.41
C HIS A 134 -5.99 -8.09 14.89
N LEU A 135 -5.44 -6.92 15.25
CA LEU A 135 -5.48 -6.37 16.61
C LEU A 135 -6.83 -5.73 16.91
N LEU A 136 -7.51 -5.20 15.89
CA LEU A 136 -8.85 -4.63 15.99
C LEU A 136 -9.82 -5.36 15.06
N ARG A 137 -11.03 -5.60 15.55
CA ARG A 137 -12.09 -6.24 14.74
C ARG A 137 -12.57 -5.30 13.64
N TYR A 138 -12.80 -5.87 12.45
CA TYR A 138 -13.26 -5.14 11.26
C TYR A 138 -14.48 -4.24 11.54
N SER A 139 -15.47 -4.73 12.29
CA SER A 139 -16.71 -4.00 12.61
C SER A 139 -16.49 -2.72 13.42
N ILE A 140 -15.38 -2.61 14.16
CA ILE A 140 -15.05 -1.42 14.94
C ILE A 140 -14.09 -0.53 14.15
N ALA A 141 -13.05 -1.13 13.58
CA ALA A 141 -11.99 -0.37 12.95
C ALA A 141 -12.41 0.29 11.63
N GLN A 142 -13.27 -0.34 10.81
CA GLN A 142 -13.75 0.28 9.57
C GLN A 142 -14.50 1.61 9.77
N PRO A 143 -15.61 1.66 10.54
CA PRO A 143 -16.34 2.91 10.72
C PRO A 143 -15.48 3.97 11.42
N LEU A 144 -14.59 3.56 12.32
CA LEU A 144 -13.67 4.49 12.99
C LEU A 144 -12.64 5.10 12.02
N THR A 145 -11.96 4.29 11.19
CA THR A 145 -11.03 4.80 10.17
C THR A 145 -11.75 5.71 9.17
N ILE A 146 -12.89 5.28 8.64
CA ILE A 146 -13.69 6.07 7.69
C ILE A 146 -14.11 7.40 8.29
N GLY A 147 -14.66 7.38 9.51
CA GLY A 147 -15.11 8.58 10.22
C GLY A 147 -13.97 9.55 10.49
N LEU A 148 -12.84 9.06 10.99
CA LEU A 148 -11.68 9.90 11.31
C LEU A 148 -11.07 10.56 10.05
N TRP A 149 -10.99 9.85 8.92
CA TRP A 149 -10.51 10.47 7.68
C TRP A 149 -11.48 11.50 7.10
N TYR A 150 -12.80 11.26 7.13
CA TYR A 150 -13.76 12.30 6.73
C TYR A 150 -13.73 13.52 7.66
N ILE A 151 -13.60 13.30 8.98
CA ILE A 151 -13.41 14.41 9.94
C ILE A 151 -12.15 15.20 9.59
N SER A 152 -11.04 14.52 9.29
CA SER A 152 -9.78 15.16 8.86
C SER A 152 -9.98 15.99 7.57
N ALA A 153 -10.65 15.42 6.56
CA ALA A 153 -10.97 16.15 5.33
C ALA A 153 -11.82 17.39 5.59
N ILE A 154 -12.89 17.29 6.39
CA ILE A 154 -13.76 18.42 6.74
C ILE A 154 -12.96 19.51 7.46
N LEU A 155 -12.08 19.12 8.39
CA LEU A 155 -11.20 20.04 9.10
C LEU A 155 -10.23 20.76 8.16
N LEU A 156 -9.81 20.17 7.04
CA LEU A 156 -8.97 20.86 6.03
C LEU A 156 -9.76 21.71 5.03
N ILE A 157 -11.00 21.32 4.68
CA ILE A 157 -11.84 22.09 3.76
C ILE A 157 -12.08 23.51 4.27
N ILE A 158 -12.31 23.67 5.57
CA ILE A 158 -12.58 24.97 6.21
C ILE A 158 -11.41 25.96 6.02
N PRO A 159 -10.17 25.69 6.47
CA PRO A 159 -9.04 26.60 6.28
C PRO A 159 -8.69 26.80 4.81
N LEU A 160 -8.79 25.76 3.97
CA LEU A 160 -8.59 25.89 2.52
C LEU A 160 -9.58 26.89 1.89
N GLY A 161 -10.88 26.77 2.20
CA GLY A 161 -11.91 27.68 1.69
C GLY A 161 -11.82 29.10 2.26
N LEU A 162 -11.33 29.25 3.49
CA LEU A 162 -11.16 30.56 4.13
C LEU A 162 -9.86 31.27 3.75
N THR A 163 -8.95 30.61 3.02
CA THR A 163 -7.62 31.19 2.73
C THR A 163 -7.74 32.51 1.96
N HIS A 164 -8.55 32.58 0.90
CA HIS A 164 -8.68 33.82 0.13
C HIS A 164 -9.49 34.92 0.82
N THR A 165 -10.42 34.57 1.73
CA THR A 165 -11.34 35.52 2.36
C THR A 165 -10.85 36.03 3.71
N ALA A 166 -10.32 35.13 4.54
CA ALA A 166 -9.87 35.44 5.90
C ALA A 166 -8.38 35.78 5.98
N LEU A 167 -7.57 35.35 5.00
CA LEU A 167 -6.11 35.59 4.98
C LEU A 167 -5.67 36.58 3.88
N GLY A 168 -6.63 37.17 3.15
CA GLY A 168 -6.36 38.21 2.17
C GLY A 168 -5.80 39.47 2.82
N LEU A 169 -4.59 39.87 2.41
CA LEU A 169 -3.94 41.09 2.89
C LEU A 169 -4.51 42.31 2.16
N PRO A 170 -5.08 43.31 2.87
CA PRO A 170 -5.52 44.55 2.25
C PRO A 170 -4.31 45.46 1.95
N GLY A 171 -4.00 45.64 0.66
CA GLY A 171 -3.02 46.61 0.17
C GLY A 171 -1.76 45.98 -0.43
N ALA A 172 -1.76 45.85 -1.76
CA ALA A 172 -0.64 45.90 -2.72
C ALA A 172 0.66 45.09 -2.51
N ALA A 173 0.88 44.38 -1.41
CA ALA A 173 1.92 43.35 -1.37
C ALA A 173 1.38 42.14 -2.12
N ALA A 174 1.85 41.93 -3.35
CA ALA A 174 1.63 40.67 -4.06
C ALA A 174 2.14 39.54 -3.16
N TYR A 175 1.24 38.63 -2.80
CA TYR A 175 1.57 37.42 -2.08
C TYR A 175 1.13 36.25 -2.93
N GLU A 176 1.91 35.19 -2.90
CA GLU A 176 1.61 33.95 -3.58
C GLU A 176 1.34 32.85 -2.54
N LEU A 177 0.64 31.81 -2.98
CA LEU A 177 0.38 30.65 -2.15
C LEU A 177 1.59 29.72 -2.24
N SER A 178 2.17 29.42 -1.08
CA SER A 178 3.31 28.52 -0.95
C SER A 178 2.96 27.08 -1.36
N GLN A 179 3.99 26.25 -1.48
CA GLN A 179 3.85 24.81 -1.66
C GLN A 179 3.07 24.11 -0.52
N ALA A 180 3.16 24.62 0.72
CA ALA A 180 2.46 24.05 1.88
C ALA A 180 0.93 24.06 1.69
N TYR A 181 0.39 25.12 1.09
CA TYR A 181 -1.03 25.21 0.76
C TYR A 181 -1.46 24.11 -0.23
N TYR A 182 -0.66 23.85 -1.26
CA TYR A 182 -0.95 22.81 -2.24
C TYR A 182 -0.85 21.39 -1.64
N TYR A 183 0.11 21.15 -0.74
CA TYR A 183 0.17 19.90 0.01
C TYR A 183 -1.08 19.68 0.89
N ALA A 184 -1.65 20.75 1.45
CA ALA A 184 -2.91 20.67 2.19
C ALA A 184 -4.09 20.26 1.28
N ILE A 185 -4.17 20.79 0.06
CA ILE A 185 -5.16 20.39 -0.94
C ILE A 185 -5.02 18.91 -1.30
N ILE A 186 -3.79 18.46 -1.59
CA ILE A 186 -3.52 17.06 -1.95
C ILE A 186 -3.91 16.14 -0.79
N SER A 187 -3.51 16.48 0.43
CA SER A 187 -3.90 15.72 1.63
C SER A 187 -5.41 15.66 1.80
N CYS A 188 -6.12 16.79 1.65
CA CYS A 188 -7.57 16.85 1.73
C CYS A 188 -8.25 15.97 0.67
N ALA A 189 -7.76 16.00 -0.57
CA ALA A 189 -8.28 15.17 -1.65
C ALA A 189 -8.11 13.67 -1.34
N ILE A 190 -6.94 13.27 -0.84
CA ILE A 190 -6.70 11.88 -0.46
C ILE A 190 -7.58 11.48 0.74
N TYR A 191 -7.72 12.33 1.75
CA TYR A 191 -8.64 12.11 2.88
C TYR A 191 -10.12 12.08 2.48
N MET A 192 -10.50 12.54 1.29
CA MET A 192 -11.84 12.35 0.74
C MET A 192 -11.95 11.05 -0.06
N ILE A 193 -10.94 10.74 -0.87
CA ILE A 193 -10.95 9.58 -1.77
C ILE A 193 -10.85 8.28 -0.98
N LEU A 194 -9.87 8.14 -0.08
CA LEU A 194 -9.61 6.88 0.63
C LEU A 194 -10.78 6.38 1.48
N PRO A 195 -11.41 7.20 2.36
CA PRO A 195 -12.57 6.72 3.09
C PRO A 195 -13.77 6.44 2.17
N THR A 196 -13.90 7.12 1.02
CA THR A 196 -14.95 6.80 0.03
C THR A 196 -14.74 5.40 -0.58
N LEU A 197 -13.48 5.03 -0.87
CA LEU A 197 -13.15 3.66 -1.30
C LEU A 197 -13.48 2.63 -0.20
N LEU A 198 -13.19 2.96 1.06
CA LEU A 198 -13.52 2.09 2.20
C LEU A 198 -15.01 2.01 2.49
N VAL A 199 -15.79 3.07 2.25
CA VAL A 199 -17.26 3.03 2.30
C VAL A 199 -17.79 2.07 1.23
N ALA A 200 -17.27 2.14 0.00
CA ALA A 200 -17.66 1.21 -1.06
C ALA A 200 -17.29 -0.25 -0.70
N ASN A 201 -16.15 -0.48 -0.05
CA ASN A 201 -15.79 -1.78 0.52
C ASN A 201 -16.80 -2.22 1.60
N ALA A 202 -17.07 -1.38 2.60
CA ALA A 202 -17.99 -1.69 3.69
C ALA A 202 -19.42 -1.95 3.18
N MET A 203 -19.89 -1.19 2.18
CA MET A 203 -21.18 -1.43 1.52
C MET A 203 -21.21 -2.79 0.83
N GLY A 204 -20.15 -3.18 0.14
CA GLY A 204 -20.02 -4.50 -0.49
C GLY A 204 -20.17 -5.65 0.52
N ALA A 205 -19.59 -5.49 1.71
CA ALA A 205 -19.65 -6.47 2.78
C ALA A 205 -21.01 -6.50 3.51
N TYR A 206 -21.52 -5.33 3.94
CA TYR A 206 -22.70 -5.26 4.82
C TYR A 206 -24.03 -5.16 4.09
N VAL A 207 -24.10 -4.47 2.94
CA VAL A 207 -25.36 -4.24 2.21
C VAL A 207 -25.57 -5.32 1.16
N TYR A 208 -24.52 -5.60 0.38
CA TYR A 208 -24.61 -6.54 -0.73
C TYR A 208 -24.25 -7.97 -0.34
N HIS A 209 -23.74 -8.18 0.88
CA HIS A 209 -23.28 -9.48 1.38
C HIS A 209 -22.42 -10.25 0.37
N ALA A 210 -21.62 -9.52 -0.42
CA ALA A 210 -20.85 -10.10 -1.51
C ALA A 210 -19.62 -10.87 -1.01
N TYR A 211 -19.12 -10.50 0.17
CA TYR A 211 -17.99 -11.13 0.86
C TYR A 211 -18.11 -10.91 2.38
N PRO A 212 -17.48 -11.76 3.21
CA PRO A 212 -17.53 -11.60 4.65
C PRO A 212 -16.96 -10.25 5.10
N PRO A 213 -17.52 -9.63 6.17
CA PRO A 213 -17.04 -8.37 6.73
C PRO A 213 -15.74 -8.58 7.53
N SER A 214 -14.67 -8.94 6.82
CA SER A 214 -13.34 -9.14 7.36
C SER A 214 -12.29 -8.78 6.31
N PHE A 215 -11.20 -8.14 6.74
CA PHE A 215 -10.02 -7.95 5.90
C PHE A 215 -9.09 -9.15 5.87
N ASN A 216 -9.52 -10.28 6.43
CA ASN A 216 -8.74 -11.50 6.38
C ASN A 216 -8.37 -11.86 4.94
N ALA A 217 -9.26 -11.56 3.97
CA ALA A 217 -9.05 -11.78 2.53
C ALA A 217 -7.85 -11.05 1.89
N LEU A 218 -7.10 -10.22 2.63
CA LEU A 218 -5.87 -9.60 2.14
C LEU A 218 -4.66 -10.49 2.45
N THR A 219 -3.94 -10.88 1.40
CA THR A 219 -2.79 -11.78 1.46
C THR A 219 -1.56 -11.14 2.15
N VAL A 220 -0.62 -11.97 2.67
CA VAL A 220 0.63 -11.53 3.31
C VAL A 220 1.38 -10.50 2.45
N PRO A 221 1.53 -10.67 1.11
CA PRO A 221 2.17 -9.67 0.26
C PRO A 221 1.47 -8.30 0.28
N GLN A 222 0.14 -8.26 0.40
CA GLN A 222 -0.63 -7.02 0.45
C GLN A 222 -0.41 -6.28 1.77
N ARG A 223 -0.43 -7.00 2.90
CA ARG A 223 -0.13 -6.45 4.23
C ARG A 223 1.33 -6.02 4.35
N THR A 224 2.24 -6.80 3.75
CA THR A 224 3.66 -6.48 3.69
C THR A 224 3.89 -5.20 2.88
N LEU A 225 3.22 -5.03 1.73
CA LEU A 225 3.30 -3.81 0.94
C LEU A 225 2.91 -2.59 1.78
N MET A 226 1.82 -2.70 2.53
CA MET A 226 1.38 -1.62 3.41
C MET A 226 2.44 -1.23 4.46
N LEU A 227 2.97 -2.20 5.19
CA LEU A 227 4.02 -1.96 6.19
C LEU A 227 5.26 -1.34 5.55
N GLN A 228 5.67 -1.84 4.38
CA GLN A 228 6.79 -1.28 3.62
C GLN A 228 6.54 0.18 3.22
N THR A 229 5.32 0.52 2.75
CA THR A 229 4.97 1.91 2.42
C THR A 229 4.98 2.82 3.63
N ILE A 230 4.50 2.37 4.80
CA ILE A 230 4.57 3.13 6.05
C ILE A 230 6.02 3.40 6.43
N VAL A 231 6.85 2.35 6.44
CA VAL A 231 8.28 2.48 6.79
C VAL A 231 9.00 3.38 5.79
N TYR A 232 8.73 3.26 4.50
CA TYR A 232 9.30 4.13 3.46
C TYR A 232 8.93 5.60 3.67
N VAL A 233 7.64 5.90 3.89
CA VAL A 233 7.17 7.27 4.12
C VAL A 233 7.77 7.87 5.39
N LEU A 234 7.83 7.10 6.49
CA LEU A 234 8.47 7.55 7.73
C LEU A 234 9.96 7.77 7.56
N TYR A 235 10.64 6.89 6.82
CA TYR A 235 12.07 7.01 6.52
C TYR A 235 12.36 8.26 5.70
N LEU A 236 11.55 8.55 4.67
CA LEU A 236 11.63 9.75 3.86
C LEU A 236 11.40 11.00 4.70
N ALA A 237 10.34 11.04 5.51
CA ALA A 237 10.01 12.17 6.38
C ALA A 237 11.11 12.45 7.41
N ALA A 238 11.63 11.39 8.05
CA ALA A 238 12.69 11.51 9.04
C ALA A 238 14.00 11.98 8.39
N GLY A 239 14.37 11.41 7.22
CA GLY A 239 15.51 11.85 6.45
C GLY A 239 15.42 13.32 6.06
N ALA A 240 14.28 13.74 5.51
CA ALA A 240 13.99 15.13 5.18
C ALA A 240 14.20 16.07 6.38
N GLY A 241 13.69 15.70 7.56
CA GLY A 241 13.86 16.48 8.78
C GLY A 241 15.32 16.58 9.24
N VAL A 242 16.07 15.47 9.19
CA VAL A 242 17.50 15.44 9.56
C VAL A 242 18.32 16.32 8.61
N PHE A 243 18.15 16.16 7.30
CA PHE A 243 18.91 16.93 6.31
C PHE A 243 18.51 18.42 6.30
N ALA A 244 17.22 18.73 6.46
CA ALA A 244 16.77 20.11 6.62
C ALA A 244 17.44 20.78 7.83
N HIS A 245 17.54 20.08 8.96
CA HIS A 245 18.21 20.62 10.14
C HIS A 245 19.73 20.75 9.98
N VAL A 246 20.39 19.73 9.42
CA VAL A 246 21.86 19.70 9.26
C VAL A 246 22.35 20.72 8.24
N GLU A 247 21.63 20.91 7.14
CA GLU A 247 22.02 21.80 6.05
C GLU A 247 21.38 23.20 6.15
N GLY A 248 20.46 23.40 7.11
CA GLY A 248 19.73 24.66 7.28
C GLY A 248 18.71 24.92 6.18
N TRP A 249 18.17 23.88 5.56
CA TRP A 249 17.11 24.00 4.56
C TRP A 249 15.75 24.10 5.22
N ASN A 250 14.77 24.61 4.48
CA ASN A 250 13.40 24.46 4.93
C ASN A 250 12.98 22.98 4.83
N TYR A 251 12.01 22.57 5.65
CA TYR A 251 11.60 21.16 5.68
C TYR A 251 11.10 20.65 4.32
N LEU A 252 10.33 21.44 3.55
CA LEU A 252 9.85 21.03 2.22
C LEU A 252 10.98 20.84 1.21
N ASP A 253 12.02 21.66 1.28
CA ASP A 253 13.23 21.50 0.46
C ASP A 253 13.95 20.19 0.82
N GLY A 254 14.00 19.86 2.12
CA GLY A 254 14.50 18.59 2.62
C GLY A 254 13.66 17.39 2.15
N VAL A 255 12.33 17.52 2.10
CA VAL A 255 11.42 16.48 1.58
C VAL A 255 11.65 16.27 0.09
N TYR A 256 11.75 17.35 -0.68
CA TYR A 256 12.07 17.32 -2.10
C TYR A 256 13.41 16.63 -2.35
N TRP A 257 14.46 17.03 -1.62
CA TRP A 257 15.79 16.43 -1.73
C TRP A 257 15.79 14.95 -1.35
N ALA A 258 15.12 14.59 -0.25
CA ALA A 258 15.01 13.21 0.20
C ALA A 258 14.33 12.34 -0.86
N ASP A 259 13.19 12.78 -1.40
CA ASP A 259 12.46 12.06 -2.44
C ASP A 259 13.30 11.90 -3.72
N TYR A 260 13.93 12.98 -4.21
CA TYR A 260 14.83 12.94 -5.37
C TYR A 260 16.01 11.96 -5.19
N THR A 261 16.54 11.89 -3.98
CA THR A 261 17.65 11.00 -3.62
C THR A 261 17.18 9.55 -3.57
N LEU A 262 16.03 9.27 -2.92
CA LEU A 262 15.51 7.91 -2.79
C LEU A 262 14.99 7.34 -4.11
N LEU A 263 14.37 8.18 -4.95
CA LEU A 263 13.96 7.81 -6.31
C LEU A 263 15.13 7.70 -7.28
N THR A 264 16.36 7.98 -6.84
CA THR A 264 17.58 7.91 -7.65
C THR A 264 17.53 8.78 -8.92
N ILE A 265 16.77 9.87 -8.90
CA ILE A 265 16.66 10.78 -10.04
C ILE A 265 18.02 11.41 -10.33
N GLY A 266 18.72 11.87 -9.28
CA GLY A 266 20.16 12.15 -9.34
C GLY A 266 20.60 13.26 -10.30
N LEU A 267 19.69 14.08 -10.83
CA LEU A 267 19.97 15.12 -11.83
C LEU A 267 20.71 16.36 -11.29
N GLY A 268 21.22 16.31 -10.06
CA GLY A 268 21.72 17.48 -9.33
C GLY A 268 20.56 18.33 -8.83
N SER A 269 20.28 18.26 -7.53
CA SER A 269 19.26 19.10 -6.90
C SER A 269 19.82 20.48 -6.57
N ASP A 270 18.96 21.50 -6.52
CA ASP A 270 19.29 22.84 -6.03
C ASP A 270 19.75 22.83 -4.55
N PHE A 271 19.46 21.74 -3.84
CA PHE A 271 19.81 21.51 -2.43
C PHE A 271 20.86 20.39 -2.26
N PRO A 272 22.13 20.55 -2.72
CA PRO A 272 23.16 19.55 -2.47
C PRO A 272 23.71 19.67 -1.04
N PRO A 273 23.96 18.57 -0.30
CA PRO A 273 24.58 18.64 1.02
C PRO A 273 25.97 19.29 0.98
N LYS A 274 26.12 20.42 1.66
CA LYS A 274 27.35 21.21 1.75
C LYS A 274 28.12 20.91 3.02
N THR A 275 27.45 20.53 4.10
CA THR A 275 28.10 20.24 5.38
C THR A 275 28.86 18.92 5.35
N HIS A 276 29.94 18.83 6.15
CA HIS A 276 30.68 17.57 6.33
C HIS A 276 29.78 16.46 6.89
N THR A 277 28.89 16.81 7.82
CA THR A 277 27.94 15.88 8.43
C THR A 277 26.91 15.39 7.41
N GLY A 278 26.28 16.28 6.64
CA GLY A 278 25.29 15.91 5.62
C GLY A 278 25.89 15.01 4.54
N ARG A 279 27.11 15.30 4.09
CA ARG A 279 27.84 14.43 3.14
C ARG A 279 28.13 13.04 3.73
N GLY A 280 28.45 12.95 5.02
CA GLY A 280 28.65 11.68 5.72
C GLY A 280 27.36 10.87 5.90
N LEU A 281 26.25 11.53 6.21
CA LEU A 281 24.94 10.91 6.40
C LEU A 281 24.26 10.50 5.08
N LEU A 282 24.65 11.10 3.95
CA LEU A 282 24.05 10.83 2.64
C LEU A 282 24.15 9.36 2.26
N ILE A 283 25.33 8.75 2.39
CA ILE A 283 25.56 7.35 1.98
C ILE A 283 24.65 6.37 2.73
N PRO A 284 24.64 6.32 4.08
CA PRO A 284 23.74 5.42 4.78
C PRO A 284 22.26 5.74 4.51
N PHE A 285 21.90 7.02 4.37
CA PHE A 285 20.53 7.41 4.05
C PHE A 285 20.08 6.87 2.68
N ALA A 286 20.89 7.08 1.64
CA ALA A 286 20.59 6.62 0.29
C ALA A 286 20.53 5.08 0.21
N VAL A 287 21.48 4.38 0.82
CA VAL A 287 21.49 2.90 0.84
C VAL A 287 20.23 2.35 1.49
N GLY A 288 19.86 2.86 2.68
CA GLY A 288 18.66 2.41 3.38
C GLY A 288 17.38 2.69 2.60
N GLY A 289 17.26 3.88 2.01
CA GLY A 289 16.04 4.26 1.30
C GLY A 289 15.90 3.58 -0.07
N VAL A 290 16.98 3.39 -0.82
CA VAL A 290 16.96 2.61 -2.08
C VAL A 290 16.62 1.14 -1.79
N MET A 291 17.11 0.58 -0.67
CA MET A 291 16.72 -0.76 -0.24
C MET A 291 15.22 -0.85 0.06
N LEU A 292 14.67 0.10 0.83
CA LEU A 292 13.23 0.16 1.13
C LEU A 292 12.38 0.33 -0.15
N LEU A 293 12.80 1.19 -1.07
CA LEU A 293 12.14 1.38 -2.35
C LEU A 293 12.16 0.08 -3.18
N GLY A 294 13.30 -0.61 -3.22
CA GLY A 294 13.43 -1.91 -3.89
C GLY A 294 12.49 -2.98 -3.31
N LEU A 295 12.30 -2.99 -1.98
CA LEU A 295 11.34 -3.87 -1.32
C LEU A 295 9.90 -3.56 -1.72
N VAL A 296 9.51 -2.27 -1.73
CA VAL A 296 8.17 -1.84 -2.18
C VAL A 296 7.92 -2.26 -3.64
N ILE A 297 8.87 -1.97 -4.54
CA ILE A 297 8.78 -2.36 -5.96
C ILE A 297 8.69 -3.88 -6.11
N GLY A 298 9.48 -4.63 -5.33
CA GLY A 298 9.46 -6.09 -5.29
C GLY A 298 8.09 -6.65 -4.90
N SER A 299 7.47 -6.09 -3.85
CA SER A 299 6.14 -6.48 -3.39
C SER A 299 5.06 -6.14 -4.43
N ILE A 300 5.11 -4.95 -5.04
CA ILE A 300 4.18 -4.58 -6.13
C ILE A 300 4.31 -5.55 -7.30
N ARG A 301 5.54 -5.90 -7.69
CA ARG A 301 5.78 -6.89 -8.74
C ARG A 301 5.20 -8.25 -8.36
N GLY A 302 5.37 -8.69 -7.11
CA GLY A 302 4.78 -9.92 -6.59
C GLY A 302 3.26 -9.96 -6.79
N LEU A 303 2.57 -8.91 -6.33
CA LEU A 303 1.11 -8.76 -6.47
C LEU A 303 0.64 -8.76 -7.93
N VAL A 304 1.39 -8.12 -8.83
CA VAL A 304 1.08 -8.11 -10.27
C VAL A 304 1.28 -9.51 -10.88
N LEU A 305 2.34 -10.23 -10.48
CA LEU A 305 2.62 -11.57 -10.97
C LEU A 305 1.64 -12.61 -10.46
N GLU A 306 1.20 -12.54 -9.20
CA GLU A 306 0.14 -13.38 -8.63
C GLU A 306 -1.13 -13.30 -9.49
N ARG A 307 -1.57 -12.08 -9.82
CA ARG A 307 -2.69 -11.86 -10.75
C ARG A 307 -2.45 -12.45 -12.14
N GLY A 308 -1.21 -12.35 -12.62
CA GLY A 308 -0.79 -12.93 -13.89
C GLY A 308 -0.92 -14.46 -13.90
N LYS A 309 -0.44 -15.12 -12.86
CA LYS A 309 -0.51 -16.58 -12.69
C LYS A 309 -1.96 -17.06 -12.69
N ILE A 310 -2.84 -16.41 -11.94
CA ILE A 310 -4.27 -16.75 -11.86
C ILE A 310 -4.93 -16.69 -13.24
N LYS A 311 -4.64 -15.64 -14.03
CA LYS A 311 -5.19 -15.49 -15.38
C LYS A 311 -4.69 -16.58 -16.33
N VAL A 312 -3.42 -16.97 -16.20
CA VAL A 312 -2.83 -18.06 -17.00
C VAL A 312 -3.44 -19.40 -16.62
N ILE A 313 -3.53 -19.75 -15.34
CA ILE A 313 -4.14 -21.00 -14.87
C ILE A 313 -5.57 -21.12 -15.37
N ARG A 314 -6.39 -20.06 -15.23
CA ARG A 314 -7.77 -20.05 -15.73
C ARG A 314 -7.84 -20.30 -17.24
N ARG A 315 -6.93 -19.69 -18.00
CA ARG A 315 -6.85 -19.90 -19.45
C ARG A 315 -6.45 -21.33 -19.79
N THR A 316 -5.46 -21.89 -19.09
CA THR A 316 -5.01 -23.26 -19.30
C THR A 316 -6.13 -24.26 -19.00
N VAL A 317 -6.83 -24.10 -17.87
CA VAL A 317 -7.97 -24.94 -17.50
C VAL A 317 -9.09 -24.85 -18.54
N GLU A 318 -9.42 -23.65 -19.03
CA GLU A 318 -10.45 -23.47 -20.05
C GLU A 318 -10.06 -24.09 -21.41
N LEU A 319 -8.79 -23.98 -21.79
CA LEU A 319 -8.30 -24.61 -23.01
C LEU A 319 -8.33 -26.14 -22.91
N GLU A 320 -7.95 -26.71 -21.76
CA GLU A 320 -8.09 -28.15 -21.53
C GLU A 320 -9.56 -28.57 -21.55
N ARG A 321 -10.47 -27.80 -20.91
CA ARG A 321 -11.92 -28.04 -20.97
C ARG A 321 -12.42 -28.09 -22.42
N GLN A 322 -12.04 -27.14 -23.25
CA GLN A 322 -12.45 -27.09 -24.67
C GLN A 322 -11.89 -28.27 -25.46
N LYS A 323 -10.64 -28.68 -25.22
CA LYS A 323 -10.06 -29.88 -25.84
C LYS A 323 -10.80 -31.15 -25.41
N TRP A 324 -11.17 -31.25 -24.15
CA TRP A 324 -11.93 -32.38 -23.61
C TRP A 324 -13.33 -32.46 -24.23
N ILE A 325 -14.07 -31.34 -24.28
CA ILE A 325 -15.40 -31.28 -24.90
C ILE A 325 -15.33 -31.59 -26.41
N ALA A 326 -14.33 -31.08 -27.12
CA ALA A 326 -14.18 -31.32 -28.57
C ALA A 326 -13.82 -32.78 -28.92
N ARG A 327 -13.33 -33.57 -27.94
CA ARG A 327 -13.04 -35.00 -28.11
C ARG A 327 -14.25 -35.89 -27.89
N MET A 328 -15.41 -35.34 -27.54
CA MET A 328 -16.60 -36.09 -27.18
C MET A 328 -17.65 -35.96 -28.29
N ASP A 329 -17.90 -37.06 -29.00
CA ASP A 329 -18.99 -37.18 -29.96
C ASP A 329 -20.32 -37.24 -29.20
N GLU A 330 -21.16 -36.23 -29.45
CA GLU A 330 -22.52 -35.99 -28.91
C GLU A 330 -22.83 -36.39 -27.44
N PRO A 331 -22.90 -35.41 -26.51
CA PRO A 331 -23.11 -35.70 -25.09
C PRO A 331 -24.57 -36.11 -24.78
N ASP A 332 -24.76 -37.37 -24.40
CA ASP A 332 -26.02 -37.90 -23.89
C ASP A 332 -26.46 -37.20 -22.59
N ALA A 333 -27.75 -37.15 -22.26
CA ALA A 333 -28.25 -36.34 -21.13
C ALA A 333 -27.72 -36.82 -19.76
N ALA A 334 -27.43 -38.11 -19.63
CA ALA A 334 -26.76 -38.69 -18.47
C ALA A 334 -25.31 -38.19 -18.33
N TRP A 335 -24.64 -37.98 -19.46
CA TRP A 335 -23.26 -37.50 -19.51
C TRP A 335 -23.13 -36.06 -19.01
N LYS A 336 -24.07 -35.16 -19.32
CA LYS A 336 -24.06 -33.78 -18.76
C LYS A 336 -24.10 -33.76 -17.23
N LYS A 337 -24.77 -34.73 -16.62
CA LYS A 337 -24.84 -34.85 -15.16
C LYS A 337 -23.50 -35.35 -14.60
N GLU A 338 -22.88 -36.30 -15.27
CA GLU A 338 -21.57 -36.86 -14.91
C GLU A 338 -20.43 -35.83 -15.14
N GLU A 339 -20.48 -35.07 -16.24
CA GLU A 339 -19.60 -33.93 -16.51
C GLU A 339 -19.69 -32.91 -15.37
N TRP A 340 -20.90 -32.55 -14.97
CA TRP A 340 -21.10 -31.61 -13.88
C TRP A 340 -20.56 -32.14 -12.54
N GLU A 341 -20.71 -33.44 -12.26
CA GLU A 341 -20.15 -34.06 -11.06
C GLU A 341 -18.63 -34.17 -11.09
N ILE A 342 -18.03 -34.54 -12.23
CA ILE A 342 -16.58 -34.62 -12.44
C ILE A 342 -15.96 -33.22 -12.38
N MET A 343 -16.58 -32.22 -13.00
CA MET A 343 -16.10 -30.83 -12.91
C MET A 343 -16.18 -30.34 -11.47
N ARG A 344 -17.23 -30.69 -10.73
CA ARG A 344 -17.32 -30.41 -9.29
C ARG A 344 -16.29 -31.17 -8.47
N ALA A 345 -15.85 -32.34 -8.91
CA ALA A 345 -14.82 -33.14 -8.26
C ALA A 345 -13.40 -32.61 -8.58
N ILE A 346 -13.15 -32.13 -9.80
CA ILE A 346 -11.92 -31.45 -10.19
C ILE A 346 -11.81 -30.11 -9.48
N GLN A 347 -12.91 -29.38 -9.38
CA GLN A 347 -12.98 -28.13 -8.62
C GLN A 347 -12.71 -28.39 -7.13
N ARG A 348 -13.31 -29.45 -6.55
CA ARG A 348 -12.98 -29.91 -5.19
C ARG A 348 -11.56 -30.42 -5.03
N ARG A 349 -10.94 -30.99 -6.07
CA ARG A 349 -9.53 -31.41 -6.09
C ARG A 349 -8.57 -30.23 -6.17
N ALA A 350 -8.92 -29.20 -6.93
CA ALA A 350 -8.19 -27.93 -6.91
C ALA A 350 -8.25 -27.31 -5.51
N GLU A 351 -9.42 -27.31 -4.86
CA GLU A 351 -9.63 -26.87 -3.47
C GLU A 351 -8.93 -27.77 -2.41
N THR A 352 -8.48 -28.99 -2.75
CA THR A 352 -7.74 -29.89 -1.83
C THR A 352 -6.24 -29.94 -2.09
N ILE A 353 -5.72 -29.16 -3.04
CA ILE A 353 -4.28 -28.88 -3.18
C ILE A 353 -3.84 -27.75 -2.20
N ARG A 354 -4.73 -27.39 -1.26
CA ARG A 354 -4.49 -26.77 0.06
C ARG A 354 -3.22 -27.21 0.78
#